data_AF-A0A0Q9LGF5-F1
#
_entry.id   AF-A0A0Q9LGF5-F1
#
_cell.length_a   1.000
_cell.length_b   1.000
_cell.length_c   1.000
_cell.angle_alpha   90.00
_cell.angle_beta   90.00
_cell.angle_gamma   90.00
#
_symmetry.space_group_name_H-M   'P 1'
#
loop_
_entity.id
_entity.type
_entity.pdbx_description
1 polymer ?
#
loop_
_entity_poly.entity_id
_entity_poly.type
_entity_poly.pdbx_seq_one_letter_code
_entity_poly.pdbx_strand_id
1 'polypeptide(L)'
;MYWLEEQISTSSTGPATFKLANDIVHAKNLKSFWIPHSLAYKAYMWKDVGFDAVAFQPNYFFGELGYDKLKDASNIAKQYGMTNELEFDDRMVNDSVFRERFVDYLNSGVETGLVQPSIYRTRQQMYCFAMPRHCKKHIT
;
A
#
# COMPACT_ATOMS: atom_id res chain seq x y z
N MET A 1 0.27 -3.46 -13.51
CA MET A 1 -1.19 -3.52 -13.37
C MET A 1 -1.51 -3.20 -11.92
N TYR A 2 -2.52 -2.36 -11.68
CA TYR A 2 -3.09 -2.15 -10.35
C TYR A 2 -4.38 -2.96 -10.25
N TRP A 3 -4.53 -3.74 -9.19
CA TRP A 3 -5.76 -4.51 -8.94
C TRP A 3 -6.74 -3.67 -8.13
N LEU A 4 -7.94 -3.46 -8.67
CA LEU A 4 -8.91 -2.50 -8.14
C LEU A 4 -9.67 -2.99 -6.90
N GLU A 5 -10.02 -4.27 -6.83
CA GLU A 5 -10.77 -4.79 -5.67
C GLU A 5 -9.86 -4.82 -4.45
N GLU A 6 -10.25 -4.09 -3.40
CA GLU A 6 -9.44 -3.86 -2.20
C GLU A 6 -9.45 -5.05 -1.22
N GLN A 7 -9.98 -6.21 -1.62
CA GLN A 7 -9.95 -7.45 -0.84
C GLN A 7 -9.96 -8.69 -1.73
N ILE A 8 -9.41 -9.80 -1.23
CA ILE A 8 -9.62 -11.10 -1.87
C ILE A 8 -11.08 -11.52 -1.62
N SER A 9 -11.75 -11.99 -2.67
CA SER A 9 -13.11 -12.53 -2.57
C SER A 9 -13.19 -13.64 -1.51
N THR A 10 -14.28 -13.65 -0.75
CA THR A 10 -14.57 -14.69 0.27
C THR A 10 -15.01 -16.02 -0.34
N SER A 11 -15.23 -16.07 -1.65
CA SER A 11 -15.47 -17.31 -2.37
C SER A 11 -14.25 -18.25 -2.32
N SER A 12 -14.50 -19.55 -2.50
CA SER A 12 -13.42 -20.56 -2.54
C SER A 12 -12.41 -20.31 -3.66
N THR A 13 -12.80 -19.62 -4.73
CA THR A 13 -11.96 -19.32 -5.89
C THR A 13 -11.23 -17.98 -5.79
N GLY A 14 -11.50 -17.16 -4.78
CA GLY A 14 -10.92 -15.82 -4.63
C GLY A 14 -9.39 -15.76 -4.80
N PRO A 15 -8.61 -16.53 -4.01
CA PRO A 15 -7.16 -16.57 -4.16
C PRO A 15 -6.68 -17.04 -5.53
N ALA A 16 -7.37 -18.03 -6.13
CA ALA A 16 -7.01 -18.57 -7.44
C ALA A 16 -7.22 -17.55 -8.56
N THR A 17 -8.29 -16.75 -8.48
CA THR A 17 -8.56 -15.65 -9.43
C THR A 17 -7.44 -14.61 -9.42
N PHE A 18 -7.01 -14.20 -8.23
CA PHE A 18 -5.91 -13.24 -8.09
C PHE A 18 -4.61 -13.81 -8.65
N LYS A 19 -4.30 -15.07 -8.32
CA LYS A 19 -3.11 -15.73 -8.83
C LYS A 19 -3.10 -15.78 -10.35
N LEU A 20 -4.21 -16.20 -10.97
CA LEU A 20 -4.33 -16.25 -12.43
C LEU A 20 -4.14 -14.88 -13.07
N ALA A 21 -4.76 -13.84 -12.50
CA ALA A 21 -4.60 -12.47 -13.00
C ALA A 21 -3.13 -12.01 -12.94
N ASN A 22 -2.45 -12.27 -11.83
CA ASN A 22 -1.05 -11.91 -11.66
C ASN A 22 -0.12 -12.73 -12.59
N ASP A 23 -0.38 -14.02 -12.77
CA ASP A 23 0.36 -14.86 -13.73
C ASP A 23 0.26 -14.30 -15.17
N ILE A 24 -0.92 -13.81 -15.58
CA ILE A 24 -1.13 -13.17 -16.90
C ILE A 24 -0.34 -11.86 -17.03
N VAL A 25 -0.30 -11.06 -15.95
CA VAL A 25 0.49 -9.81 -15.91
C VAL A 25 1.98 -10.11 -16.02
N HIS A 26 2.46 -11.10 -15.25
CA HIS A 26 3.86 -11.51 -15.24
C HIS A 26 4.31 -12.13 -16.57
N ALA A 27 3.44 -12.88 -17.25
CA ALA A 27 3.70 -13.41 -18.59
C ALA A 27 3.98 -12.32 -19.64
N LYS A 28 3.60 -11.07 -19.36
CA LYS A 28 3.89 -9.88 -20.17
C LYS A 28 5.10 -9.10 -19.68
N ASN A 29 5.89 -9.64 -18.75
CA ASN A 29 7.00 -8.97 -18.05
C ASN A 29 6.58 -7.68 -17.33
N LEU A 30 5.32 -7.59 -16.90
CA LEU A 30 4.80 -6.47 -16.13
C LEU A 30 4.77 -6.79 -14.63
N LYS A 31 4.61 -5.75 -13.81
CA LYS A 31 4.50 -5.84 -12.35
C LYS A 31 3.06 -5.62 -11.89
N SER A 32 2.66 -6.27 -10.80
CA SER A 32 1.33 -6.18 -10.21
C SER A 32 1.36 -5.57 -8.80
N PHE A 33 0.42 -4.66 -8.54
CA PHE A 33 0.34 -3.87 -7.31
C PHE A 33 -1.08 -3.90 -6.75
N TRP A 34 -1.20 -3.78 -5.42
CA TRP A 34 -2.48 -3.83 -4.74
C TRP A 34 -2.53 -2.95 -3.50
N ILE A 35 -3.69 -2.35 -3.26
CA ILE A 35 -3.98 -1.54 -2.08
C ILE A 35 -5.20 -2.16 -1.39
N PRO A 36 -4.99 -3.06 -0.41
CA PRO A 36 -6.08 -3.60 0.38
C PRO A 36 -6.52 -2.63 1.47
N HIS A 37 -7.84 -2.55 1.68
CA HIS A 37 -8.41 -1.80 2.79
C HIS A 37 -8.06 -2.45 4.15
N SER A 38 -8.18 -1.70 5.24
CA SER A 38 -7.70 -2.15 6.55
C SER A 38 -8.38 -3.42 7.12
N LEU A 39 -9.52 -3.85 6.55
CA LEU A 39 -10.25 -5.06 6.92
C LEU A 39 -10.23 -6.12 5.81
N ALA A 40 -9.37 -5.96 4.81
CA ALA A 40 -9.36 -6.79 3.62
C ALA A 40 -9.13 -8.27 3.95
N TYR A 41 -10.10 -9.08 3.54
CA TYR A 41 -10.01 -10.52 3.73
C TYR A 41 -8.78 -11.07 3.01
N LYS A 42 -7.98 -11.86 3.74
CA LYS A 42 -6.78 -12.55 3.24
C LYS A 42 -5.69 -11.65 2.65
N ALA A 43 -5.61 -10.36 3.02
CA ALA A 43 -4.55 -9.47 2.52
C ALA A 43 -3.12 -10.02 2.75
N TYR A 44 -2.90 -10.76 3.84
CA TYR A 44 -1.62 -11.41 4.13
C TYR A 44 -1.13 -12.38 3.04
N MET A 45 -2.04 -12.91 2.22
CA MET A 45 -1.73 -13.86 1.13
C MET A 45 -1.16 -13.18 -0.12
N TRP A 46 -0.89 -11.87 -0.10
CA TRP A 46 -0.51 -11.10 -1.28
C TRP A 46 0.67 -11.69 -2.08
N LYS A 47 1.65 -12.28 -1.38
CA LYS A 47 2.80 -12.97 -2.01
C LYS A 47 2.35 -14.26 -2.69
N ASP A 48 1.52 -15.05 -2.02
CA ASP A 48 1.02 -16.34 -2.51
C ASP A 48 0.16 -16.18 -3.76
N VAL A 49 -0.55 -15.06 -3.85
CA VAL A 49 -1.37 -14.72 -5.03
C VAL A 49 -0.59 -13.91 -6.07
N GLY A 50 0.69 -13.63 -5.87
CA GLY A 50 1.58 -13.11 -6.91
C GLY A 50 1.63 -11.59 -7.08
N PHE A 51 1.25 -10.79 -6.08
CA PHE A 51 1.54 -9.35 -6.13
C PHE A 51 3.03 -9.07 -5.93
N ASP A 52 3.55 -8.06 -6.62
CA ASP A 52 4.95 -7.63 -6.48
C ASP A 52 5.12 -6.63 -5.32
N ALA A 53 4.10 -5.84 -5.04
CA ALA A 53 4.08 -4.92 -3.90
C ALA A 53 2.65 -4.59 -3.46
N VAL A 54 2.52 -4.28 -2.16
CA VAL A 54 1.25 -3.95 -1.51
C VAL A 54 1.39 -2.72 -0.62
N ALA A 55 0.43 -1.80 -0.72
CA ALA A 55 0.22 -0.71 0.23
C ALA A 55 -1.03 -0.98 1.06
N PHE A 56 -0.85 -1.39 2.31
CA PHE A 56 -1.96 -1.58 3.23
C PHE A 56 -2.55 -0.22 3.61
N GLN A 57 -3.85 -0.05 3.42
CA GLN A 57 -4.54 1.22 3.63
C GLN A 57 -4.99 1.35 5.10
N PRO A 58 -4.50 2.34 5.86
CA PRO A 58 -4.89 2.50 7.27
C PRO A 58 -6.30 3.05 7.49
N ASN A 59 -6.91 3.73 6.51
CA ASN A 59 -8.15 4.51 6.61
C ASN A 59 -8.10 5.69 7.60
N TYR A 60 -6.91 6.08 8.07
CA TYR A 60 -6.73 7.09 9.11
C TYR A 60 -7.03 8.51 8.59
N PHE A 61 -6.69 8.82 7.34
CA PHE A 61 -6.94 10.14 6.76
C PHE A 61 -8.44 10.49 6.73
N PHE A 62 -9.30 9.51 6.43
CA PHE A 62 -10.73 9.71 6.20
C PHE A 62 -11.58 9.49 7.46
N GLY A 63 -11.12 8.70 8.42
CA GLY A 63 -11.88 8.38 9.64
C GLY A 63 -11.51 9.26 10.83
N GLU A 64 -12.44 9.41 11.78
CA GLU A 64 -12.15 9.92 13.12
C GLU A 64 -11.51 8.81 13.96
N LEU A 65 -10.27 8.47 13.63
CA LEU A 65 -9.51 7.39 14.25
C LEU A 65 -8.37 7.93 15.12
N GLY A 66 -8.00 7.18 16.15
CA GLY A 66 -6.82 7.49 16.96
C GLY A 66 -5.51 7.20 16.22
N TYR A 67 -4.44 7.91 16.59
CA TYR A 67 -3.10 7.75 16.00
C TYR A 67 -2.57 6.30 16.04
N ASP A 68 -2.98 5.51 17.04
CA ASP A 68 -2.66 4.09 17.16
C ASP A 68 -3.03 3.28 15.90
N LYS A 69 -4.01 3.72 15.11
CA LYS A 69 -4.36 3.08 13.83
C LYS A 69 -3.19 3.04 12.85
N LEU A 70 -2.38 4.10 12.79
CA LEU A 70 -1.19 4.15 11.93
C LEU A 70 -0.10 3.19 12.42
N LYS A 71 0.05 3.05 13.74
CA LYS A 71 0.98 2.09 14.36
C LYS A 71 0.55 0.65 14.07
N ASP A 72 -0.72 0.34 14.23
CA ASP A 72 -1.28 -0.99 13.95
C ASP A 72 -1.13 -1.37 12.48
N ALA A 73 -1.49 -0.46 11.57
CA ALA A 73 -1.28 -0.66 10.14
C ALA A 73 0.19 -0.91 9.82
N SER A 74 1.09 -0.14 10.44
CA SER A 74 2.53 -0.31 10.24
C SER A 74 3.06 -1.65 10.76
N ASN A 75 2.51 -2.15 11.87
CA ASN A 75 2.87 -3.46 12.40
C ASN A 75 2.40 -4.59 11.47
N ILE A 76 1.17 -4.51 10.96
CA ILE A 76 0.63 -5.45 9.96
C ILE A 76 1.49 -5.43 8.70
N ALA A 77 1.81 -4.23 8.20
CA ALA A 77 2.61 -4.09 7.00
C ALA A 77 3.99 -4.74 7.17
N LYS A 78 4.69 -4.49 8.27
CA LYS A 78 5.97 -5.16 8.56
C LYS A 78 5.82 -6.68 8.68
N GLN A 79 4.79 -7.15 9.39
CA GLN A 79 4.56 -8.58 9.62
C GLN A 79 4.44 -9.34 8.30
N TYR A 80 3.75 -8.77 7.31
CA TYR A 80 3.52 -9.43 6.03
C TYR A 80 4.44 -8.95 4.90
N GLY A 81 5.36 -8.01 5.18
CA GLY A 81 6.30 -7.45 4.23
C GLY A 81 5.66 -6.47 3.22
N MET A 82 4.59 -5.79 3.61
CA MET A 82 3.93 -4.72 2.84
C MET A 82 4.50 -3.33 3.23
N THR A 83 3.98 -2.28 2.61
CA THR A 83 4.09 -0.89 3.06
C THR A 83 2.72 -0.36 3.47
N ASN A 84 2.63 0.85 4.04
CA ASN A 84 1.35 1.55 4.19
C ASN A 84 1.07 2.44 2.98
N GLU A 85 -0.20 2.58 2.63
CA GLU A 85 -0.65 3.68 1.77
C GLU A 85 -0.51 5.02 2.49
N LEU A 86 -0.16 6.07 1.75
CA LEU A 86 -0.26 7.46 2.20
C LEU A 86 -1.57 8.03 1.64
N GLU A 87 -2.61 8.03 2.45
CA GLU A 87 -3.94 8.52 2.08
C GLU A 87 -4.02 10.05 2.25
N PHE A 88 -4.52 10.75 1.23
CA PHE A 88 -4.82 12.18 1.29
C PHE A 88 -5.70 12.63 0.12
N ASP A 89 -6.32 13.80 0.29
CA ASP A 89 -6.91 14.60 -0.78
C ASP A 89 -6.62 16.10 -0.56
N ASP A 90 -7.28 16.97 -1.31
CA ASP A 90 -7.08 18.42 -1.28
C ASP A 90 -7.32 19.06 0.09
N ARG A 91 -8.05 18.40 0.99
CA ARG A 91 -8.27 18.87 2.36
C ARG A 91 -6.98 18.95 3.17
N MET A 92 -5.93 18.18 2.82
CA MET A 92 -4.62 18.34 3.46
C MET A 92 -4.05 19.78 3.31
N VAL A 93 -4.49 20.50 2.27
CA VAL A 93 -4.11 21.89 2.02
C VAL A 93 -5.11 22.86 2.65
N ASN A 94 -6.41 22.56 2.59
CA ASN A 94 -7.46 23.54 2.91
C ASN A 94 -8.09 23.38 4.30
N ASP A 95 -7.80 22.31 5.02
CA ASP A 95 -8.38 21.98 6.33
C ASP A 95 -7.27 21.58 7.32
N SER A 96 -7.25 22.20 8.50
CA SER A 96 -6.21 21.96 9.51
C SER A 96 -6.25 20.53 10.05
N VAL A 97 -7.42 19.93 10.22
CA VAL A 97 -7.56 18.56 10.72
C VAL A 97 -6.98 17.57 9.72
N PHE A 98 -7.31 17.72 8.44
CA PHE A 98 -6.78 16.83 7.40
C PHE A 98 -5.29 17.08 7.13
N ARG A 99 -4.81 18.32 7.31
CA ARG A 99 -3.38 18.62 7.27
C ARG A 99 -2.63 17.91 8.39
N GLU A 100 -3.13 17.95 9.61
CA GLU A 100 -2.55 17.22 10.75
C GLU A 100 -2.54 15.72 10.48
N ARG A 101 -3.64 15.15 9.98
CA ARG A 101 -3.69 13.73 9.61
C ARG A 101 -2.63 13.37 8.56
N PHE A 102 -2.42 14.21 7.54
CA PHE A 102 -1.37 14.00 6.56
C PHE A 102 0.04 14.02 7.19
N VAL A 103 0.30 14.98 8.10
CA VAL A 103 1.56 15.05 8.85
C VAL A 103 1.77 13.80 9.72
N ASP A 104 0.71 13.29 10.34
CA ASP A 104 0.75 12.09 11.15
C ASP A 104 1.16 10.84 10.35
N TYR A 105 0.73 10.70 9.08
CA TYR A 105 1.26 9.64 8.22
C TYR A 105 2.77 9.74 8.00
N LEU A 106 3.28 10.97 7.79
CA LEU A 106 4.71 11.20 7.57
C LEU A 106 5.51 10.85 8.84
N ASN A 107 5.05 11.32 9.99
CA ASN A 107 5.65 11.02 11.29
C ASN A 107 5.63 9.52 11.58
N SER A 108 4.46 8.88 11.42
CA SER A 108 4.32 7.43 11.65
C SER A 108 5.24 6.62 10.76
N GLY A 109 5.43 7.01 9.50
CA GLY A 109 6.37 6.36 8.59
C GLY A 109 7.80 6.33 9.12
N VAL A 110 8.24 7.44 9.73
CA VAL A 110 9.57 7.57 10.36
C VAL A 110 9.63 6.81 11.68
N GLU A 111 8.68 7.04 12.58
CA GLU A 111 8.63 6.46 13.93
C GLU A 111 8.57 4.93 13.90
N THR A 112 7.80 4.38 12.96
CA THR A 112 7.70 2.94 12.80
C THR A 112 8.87 2.38 12.00
N GLY A 113 9.68 3.18 11.33
CA GLY A 113 10.76 2.70 10.48
C GLY A 113 10.28 1.96 9.23
N LEU A 114 9.03 2.19 8.80
CA LEU A 114 8.56 1.84 7.46
C LEU A 114 9.23 2.72 6.39
N VAL A 115 9.67 3.92 6.77
CA VAL A 115 10.52 4.78 5.94
C VAL A 115 11.98 4.48 6.28
N GLN A 116 12.54 3.42 5.67
CA GLN A 116 13.96 3.03 5.78
C GLN A 116 14.60 2.78 4.40
N PRO A 117 15.92 3.01 4.21
CA PRO A 117 16.69 2.84 2.96
C PRO A 117 16.35 1.58 2.16
N SER A 118 16.12 0.46 2.85
CA SER A 118 15.77 -0.84 2.26
C SER A 118 14.30 -0.98 1.83
N ILE A 119 13.37 -0.27 2.51
CA ILE A 119 11.93 -0.24 2.20
C ILE A 119 11.59 0.81 1.13
N TYR A 120 12.52 1.73 0.80
CA TYR A 120 12.36 2.60 -0.38
C TYR A 120 12.18 1.81 -1.68
N ARG A 121 12.56 0.52 -1.74
CA ARG A 121 12.38 -0.31 -2.94
C ARG A 121 10.91 -0.49 -3.32
N THR A 122 10.03 -0.64 -2.34
CA THR A 122 8.57 -0.72 -2.55
C THR A 122 7.94 0.67 -2.66
N ARG A 123 8.44 1.67 -1.90
CA ARG A 123 7.96 3.06 -1.99
C ARG A 123 8.25 3.70 -3.36
N GLN A 124 9.45 3.50 -3.90
CA GLN A 124 9.85 4.03 -5.20
C GLN A 124 9.07 3.36 -6.33
N GLN A 125 8.73 2.06 -6.24
CA GLN A 125 7.90 1.41 -7.26
C GLN A 125 6.48 1.99 -7.34
N MET A 126 5.85 2.30 -6.21
CA MET A 126 4.49 2.85 -6.20
C MET A 126 4.46 4.36 -6.51
N TYR A 127 5.41 5.14 -5.96
CA TYR A 127 5.57 6.56 -6.32
C TYR A 127 5.95 6.76 -7.79
N CYS A 128 6.82 5.92 -8.36
CA CYS A 128 7.17 6.00 -9.78
C CYS A 128 6.04 5.54 -10.71
N PHE A 129 5.06 4.78 -10.20
CA PHE A 129 3.86 4.44 -10.96
C PHE A 129 2.80 5.55 -10.93
N ALA A 130 2.56 6.16 -9.75
CA ALA A 130 1.65 7.30 -9.61
C ALA A 130 2.19 8.61 -10.24
N MET A 131 3.52 8.79 -10.27
CA MET A 131 4.18 9.96 -10.86
C MET A 131 5.38 9.58 -11.76
N PRO A 132 5.13 9.13 -13.01
CA PRO A 132 6.18 8.59 -13.89
C PRO A 132 7.32 9.57 -14.22
N ARG A 133 7.04 10.88 -14.19
CA ARG A 133 7.97 11.94 -14.63
C ARG A 133 9.15 12.18 -13.68
N HIS A 134 9.12 11.66 -12.45
CA HIS A 134 10.12 11.97 -11.42
C HIS A 134 11.11 10.83 -11.14
N CYS A 135 10.99 9.69 -11.85
CA CYS A 135 11.84 8.52 -11.61
C CYS A 135 13.06 8.52 -12.57
N LYS A 136 14.09 9.33 -12.28
CA LYS A 136 15.39 9.19 -12.94
C LYS A 136 16.48 8.84 -11.93
N LYS A 137 17.15 7.72 -12.23
CA LYS A 137 18.42 7.19 -11.67
C LYS A 137 18.30 6.58 -10.28
N HIS A 138 18.26 5.24 -10.24
CA HIS A 138 19.22 4.37 -9.54
C HIS A 138 18.74 2.92 -9.72
N ILE A 139 18.95 2.39 -10.93
CA ILE A 139 18.90 0.96 -11.23
C ILE A 139 20.30 0.59 -11.70
N THR A 140 21.16 0.26 -10.73
CA THR A 140 22.35 -0.59 -10.86
C THR A 140 22.44 -1.36 -9.57
#